data_AF-M1PBY1-F1
#
_entry.id   AF-M1PBY1-F1
#
_cell.length_a   1.000
_cell.length_b   1.000
_cell.length_c   1.000
_cell.angle_alpha   90.00
_cell.angle_beta   90.00
_cell.angle_gamma   90.00
#
_symmetry.space_group_name_H-M   'P 1'
#
loop_
_entity.id
_entity.type
_entity.pdbx_description
1 polymer ?
#
loop_
_entity_poly.entity_id
_entity_poly.type
_entity_poly.pdbx_seq_one_letter_code
_entity_poly.pdbx_strand_id
1 'polypeptide(L)' 'MKEGTKEEMEGKFSKAKGEIKESAGEMTGDIEMEAKGEAEKRKGEAQEKVGKIRKEFEK' A
#
# COMPACT_ATOMS: atom_id res chain seq x y z
N MET A 1 26.48 28.40 -5.06
CA MET A 1 25.03 28.22 -4.81
C MET A 1 24.91 26.99 -3.93
N LYS A 2 24.45 27.16 -2.68
CA LYS A 2 24.51 26.11 -1.65
C LYS A 2 23.48 25.02 -1.96
N GLU A 3 23.93 23.77 -1.92
CA GLU A 3 23.17 22.55 -2.23
C GLU A 3 21.81 22.46 -1.51
N GLY A 4 21.65 23.12 -0.36
CA GLY A 4 20.40 23.12 0.40
C GLY A 4 19.16 23.66 -0.33
N THR A 5 19.28 24.59 -1.29
CA THR A 5 18.10 25.10 -2.01
C THR A 5 17.56 24.10 -3.04
N LYS A 6 18.43 23.22 -3.57
CA LYS A 6 18.03 22.20 -4.54
C LYS A 6 17.31 21.05 -3.84
N GLU A 7 17.81 20.63 -2.67
CA GLU A 7 17.17 19.64 -1.81
C GLU A 7 15.81 20.14 -1.28
N GLU A 8 15.69 21.42 -0.90
CA GLU A 8 14.40 21.99 -0.51
C GLU A 8 13.39 22.03 -1.67
N MET A 9 13.83 22.31 -2.90
CA MET A 9 12.95 22.25 -4.08
C MET A 9 12.57 20.83 -4.45
N GLU A 10 13.51 19.88 -4.43
CA GLU A 10 13.24 18.46 -4.70
C GLU A 10 12.32 17.85 -3.65
N GLY A 11 12.46 18.25 -2.39
CA GLY A 11 11.57 17.86 -1.29
C GLY A 11 10.15 18.42 -1.45
N LYS A 12 10.01 19.70 -1.83
CA LYS A 12 8.70 20.31 -2.10
C LYS A 12 8.02 19.70 -3.34
N PHE A 13 8.78 19.46 -4.39
CA PHE A 13 8.27 18.83 -5.62
C PHE A 13 7.80 17.39 -5.37
N SER A 14 8.55 16.62 -4.57
CA SER A 14 8.18 15.25 -4.20
C SER A 14 6.92 15.22 -3.33
N LYS A 15 6.77 16.17 -2.39
CA LYS A 15 5.53 16.30 -1.60
C LYS A 15 4.32 16.60 -2.48
N ALA A 16 4.41 17.59 -3.36
CA ALA A 16 3.31 17.94 -4.26
C ALA A 16 2.92 16.77 -5.17
N LYS A 17 3.89 16.03 -5.72
CA LYS A 17 3.62 14.83 -6.53
C LYS A 17 2.98 13.71 -5.71
N GLY A 18 3.40 13.55 -4.46
CA GLY A 18 2.80 12.62 -3.50
C GLY A 18 1.33 12.95 -3.23
N GLU A 19 1.03 14.20 -2.86
CA GLU A 19 -0.34 14.66 -2.59
C GLU A 19 -1.25 14.54 -3.80
N ILE A 20 -0.75 14.81 -5.01
CA ILE A 20 -1.52 14.62 -6.25
C ILE A 20 -1.81 13.14 -6.49
N LYS A 21 -0.84 12.25 -6.26
CA LYS A 21 -1.01 10.81 -6.45
C LYS A 21 -1.95 10.20 -5.40
N GLU A 22 -1.87 10.70 -4.17
CA GLU A 22 -2.72 10.31 -3.06
C GLU A 22 -4.16 10.77 -3.28
N SER A 23 -4.34 12.06 -3.62
CA SER A 23 -5.65 12.61 -4.00
C SER A 23 -6.22 11.92 -5.24
N ALA A 24 -5.39 11.61 -6.24
CA ALA A 24 -5.82 10.85 -7.40
C ALA A 24 -6.20 9.41 -7.02
N GLY A 25 -5.44 8.71 -6.18
CA GLY A 25 -5.78 7.36 -5.74
C GLY A 25 -7.07 7.30 -4.90
N GLU A 26 -7.29 8.32 -4.05
CA GLU A 26 -8.48 8.46 -3.24
C GLU A 26 -9.71 8.89 -4.07
N MET A 27 -9.54 9.85 -5.00
CA MET A 27 -10.63 10.34 -5.87
C MET A 27 -10.96 9.40 -7.02
N THR A 28 -9.97 8.70 -7.59
CA THR A 28 -10.23 7.70 -8.65
C THR A 28 -10.72 6.39 -8.07
N GLY A 29 -10.64 6.23 -6.74
CA GLY A 29 -11.07 5.05 -6.00
C GLY A 29 -10.52 3.83 -6.70
N ASP A 30 -9.19 3.66 -6.70
CA ASP A 30 -8.46 2.64 -7.46
C ASP A 30 -9.08 1.24 -7.19
N ILE A 31 -10.12 0.91 -7.95
CA ILE A 31 -10.91 -0.33 -7.81
C ILE A 31 -9.95 -1.52 -7.95
N GLU A 32 -8.88 -1.36 -8.73
CA GLU A 32 -7.81 -2.35 -8.82
C GLU A 32 -7.03 -2.53 -7.51
N MET A 33 -6.74 -1.46 -6.76
CA MET A 33 -5.99 -1.56 -5.51
C MET A 33 -6.89 -2.02 -4.35
N GLU A 34 -8.13 -1.55 -4.28
CA GLU A 34 -9.13 -2.07 -3.32
C GLU A 34 -9.44 -3.55 -3.61
N ALA A 35 -9.68 -3.93 -4.87
CA ALA A 35 -9.97 -5.33 -5.21
C ALA A 35 -8.76 -6.25 -5.00
N LYS A 36 -7.54 -5.79 -5.32
CA LYS A 36 -6.32 -6.56 -5.01
C LYS A 36 -6.13 -6.70 -3.50
N GLY A 37 -6.31 -5.62 -2.74
CA GLY A 37 -6.21 -5.65 -1.28
C GLY A 37 -7.24 -6.56 -0.63
N GLU A 38 -8.50 -6.52 -1.09
CA GLU A 38 -9.57 -7.38 -0.57
C GLU A 38 -9.34 -8.86 -0.94
N ALA A 39 -8.85 -9.14 -2.15
CA ALA A 39 -8.49 -10.49 -2.58
C ALA A 39 -7.30 -11.06 -1.79
N GLU A 40 -6.25 -10.25 -1.55
CA GLU A 40 -5.11 -10.65 -0.73
C GLU A 40 -5.52 -10.90 0.73
N LYS A 41 -6.40 -10.07 1.28
CA LYS A 41 -6.90 -10.22 2.65
C LYS A 41 -7.65 -11.55 2.82
N ARG A 42 -8.58 -11.87 1.91
CA ARG A 42 -9.30 -13.16 1.91
C ARG A 42 -8.35 -14.34 1.76
N LYS A 43 -7.33 -14.22 0.90
CA LYS A 43 -6.34 -15.27 0.68
C LYS A 43 -5.50 -15.53 1.95
N GLY A 44 -5.09 -14.46 2.64
CA GLY A 44 -4.37 -14.53 3.91
C GLY A 44 -5.20 -15.20 5.01
N GLU A 45 -6.46 -14.81 5.18
CA GLU A 45 -7.37 -15.44 6.15
C GLU A 45 -7.59 -16.93 5.88
N ALA A 46 -7.73 -17.31 4.60
CA ALA A 46 -7.86 -18.71 4.21
C ALA A 46 -6.59 -19.51 4.53
N GLN A 47 -5.41 -18.97 4.23
CA GLN A 47 -4.13 -19.59 4.58
C GLN A 47 -3.95 -19.75 6.09
N GLU A 48 -4.32 -18.74 6.88
CA GLU A 48 -4.20 -18.78 8.33
C GLU A 48 -5.10 -19.87 8.93
N LYS A 49 -6.35 -19.98 8.45
CA LYS A 49 -7.28 -21.04 8.88
C LYS A 49 -6.74 -22.43 8.54
N VAL A 50 -6.27 -22.63 7.31
CA VAL A 50 -5.69 -23.92 6.89
C VAL A 50 -4.43 -24.23 7.71
N GLY A 51 -3.58 -23.24 7.98
CA GLY A 51 -2.39 -23.38 8.80
C GLY A 51 -2.71 -23.79 10.24
N LYS A 52 -3.72 -23.17 10.86
CA LYS A 52 -4.19 -23.53 12.21
C LYS A 52 -4.73 -24.96 12.26
N ILE A 53 -5.55 -25.36 11.27
CA ILE A 53 -6.08 -26.73 11.19
C ILE A 53 -4.94 -27.73 11.05
N ARG A 54 -3.99 -27.52 10.13
CA ARG A 54 -2.84 -28.41 9.96
C ARG A 54 -2.03 -28.53 11.26
N LYS A 55 -1.78 -27.42 11.94
CA LYS A 55 -1.03 -27.40 13.20
C LYS A 55 -1.72 -28.15 14.33
N GLU A 56 -3.05 -28.17 14.35
CA GLU A 56 -3.85 -28.93 15.31
C GLU A 56 -3.88 -30.43 14.98
N PHE A 57 -3.88 -30.79 13.69
CA PHE A 57 -3.86 -32.19 13.22
C PHE A 57 -2.47 -32.85 13.23
N GLU A 58 -1.40 -32.07 13.27
CA GLU A 58 -0.01 -32.55 13.31
C GLU A 58 0.50 -32.79 14.75
N LYS A 59 -0.36 -32.58 15.77
CA LYS A 59 -0.07 -32.86 17.18
C LYS A 59 -0.68 -34.19 17.62
#